data_AF-A0A966BJN1-F1
#
_entry.id   AF-A0A966BJN1-F1
#
_cell.length_a   1.000
_cell.length_b   1.000
_cell.length_c   1.000
_cell.angle_alpha   90.00
_cell.angle_beta   90.00
_cell.angle_gamma   90.00
#
_symmetry.space_group_name_H-M   'P 1'
#
loop_
_entity.id
_entity.type
_entity.pdbx_description
1 polymer ?
#
loop_
_entity_poly.entity_id
_entity_poly.type
_entity_poly.pdbx_seq_one_letter_code
_entity_poly.pdbx_strand_id
1 'polypeptide(L)'
;MFEKFTFSFKQIENYYRAASRDFNMLRKGKYEPEIIFFFSYNVVIKISIAVCAKKGLRIKSKTGHHIALISKLGEILNDEEIVAMAGRMRMKRNKDLYSGGLSISQKEADFYFNFCKDLLKKAEGFLFQNKLF
;
A
#
# COMPACT_ATOMS: atom_id res chain seq x y z
N MET A 1 -15.61 -4.51 3.38
CA MET A 1 -16.41 -3.41 3.99
C MET A 1 -15.82 -3.08 5.36
N PHE A 2 -15.81 -1.80 5.74
CA PHE A 2 -15.19 -1.32 6.98
C PHE A 2 -16.12 -1.41 8.18
N GLU A 3 -15.53 -1.54 9.36
CA GLU A 3 -16.21 -1.39 10.65
C GLU A 3 -15.36 -0.54 11.60
N LYS A 4 -16.01 0.05 12.60
CA LYS A 4 -15.31 0.79 13.65
C LYS A 4 -14.54 -0.18 14.54
N PHE A 5 -13.28 0.15 14.83
CA PHE A 5 -12.42 -0.62 15.72
C PHE A 5 -11.37 0.28 16.35
N THR A 6 -11.08 0.08 17.63
CA THR A 6 -10.04 0.83 18.33
C THR A 6 -8.72 0.08 18.23
N PHE A 7 -7.80 0.60 17.42
CA PHE A 7 -6.44 0.06 17.32
C PHE A 7 -5.53 0.72 18.35
N SER A 8 -4.67 -0.06 18.98
CA SER A 8 -3.56 0.50 19.75
C SER A 8 -2.54 1.15 18.83
N PHE A 9 -1.81 2.15 19.35
CA PHE A 9 -0.70 2.76 18.62
C PHE A 9 0.31 1.70 18.14
N LYS A 10 0.57 0.67 18.95
CA LYS A 10 1.48 -0.41 18.60
C LYS A 10 0.99 -1.24 17.41
N GLN A 11 -0.32 -1.50 17.31
CA GLN A 11 -0.90 -2.19 16.15
C GLN A 11 -0.73 -1.36 14.87
N ILE A 12 -1.01 -0.05 14.93
CA ILE A 12 -0.83 0.87 13.80
C ILE A 12 0.64 0.91 13.37
N GLU A 13 1.56 1.02 14.33
CA GLU A 13 3.00 1.00 14.08
C GLU A 13 3.44 -0.33 13.43
N ASN A 14 2.93 -1.47 13.88
CA ASN A 14 3.26 -2.77 13.32
C ASN A 14 2.80 -2.90 11.85
N TYR A 15 1.62 -2.38 11.49
CA TYR A 15 1.17 -2.37 10.10
C TYR A 15 2.08 -1.50 9.21
N TYR A 16 2.44 -0.31 9.68
CA TYR A 16 3.39 0.55 8.96
C TYR A 16 4.77 -0.12 8.81
N ARG A 17 5.32 -0.69 9.89
CA ARG A 17 6.60 -1.42 9.87
C ARG A 17 6.56 -2.60 8.90
N ALA A 18 5.44 -3.30 8.78
CA ALA A 18 5.29 -4.38 7.82
C ALA A 18 5.38 -3.87 6.36
N ALA A 19 4.77 -2.73 6.04
CA ALA A 19 4.91 -2.11 4.72
C ALA A 19 6.34 -1.61 4.47
N SER A 20 6.93 -0.92 5.46
CA SER A 20 8.30 -0.41 5.38
C SER A 20 9.32 -1.54 5.19
N ARG A 21 9.11 -2.71 5.82
CA ARG A 21 9.97 -3.88 5.63
C ARG A 21 9.95 -4.37 4.18
N ASP A 22 8.78 -4.53 3.59
CA ASP A 22 8.64 -4.96 2.19
C ASP A 22 9.38 -3.99 1.24
N PHE A 23 9.18 -2.69 1.42
CA PHE A 23 9.87 -1.68 0.62
C PHE A 23 11.39 -1.69 0.85
N ASN A 24 11.84 -1.88 2.09
CA ASN A 24 13.26 -1.96 2.41
C ASN A 24 13.94 -3.18 1.81
N MET A 25 13.23 -4.28 1.59
CA MET A 25 13.75 -5.43 0.84
C MET A 25 14.04 -5.01 -0.61
N LEU A 26 13.08 -4.37 -1.28
CA LEU A 26 13.26 -3.87 -2.65
C LEU A 26 14.44 -2.89 -2.75
N ARG A 27 14.59 -1.98 -1.79
CA ARG A 27 15.67 -0.98 -1.79
C ARG A 27 17.08 -1.58 -1.71
N LYS A 28 17.24 -2.76 -1.11
CA LYS A 28 18.54 -3.36 -0.81
C LYS A 28 19.06 -4.29 -1.91
N GLY A 29 18.23 -4.65 -2.88
CA GLY A 29 18.57 -5.66 -3.88
C GLY A 29 18.31 -5.21 -5.31
N LYS A 30 18.73 -6.06 -6.25
CA LYS A 30 18.29 -6.03 -7.64
C LYS A 30 17.32 -7.18 -7.84
N TYR A 31 16.16 -6.89 -8.42
CA TYR A 31 15.08 -7.84 -8.56
C TYR A 31 14.46 -7.72 -9.94
N GLU A 32 13.88 -8.83 -10.41
CA GLU A 32 13.08 -8.82 -11.62
C GLU A 32 11.88 -7.86 -11.49
N PRO A 33 11.44 -7.22 -12.59
CA PRO A 33 10.37 -6.22 -12.57
C PRO A 33 9.07 -6.71 -11.90
N GLU A 34 8.71 -7.97 -12.08
CA GLU A 34 7.54 -8.60 -11.48
C GLU A 34 7.66 -8.67 -9.95
N ILE A 35 8.85 -8.97 -9.42
CA ILE A 35 9.10 -8.99 -7.97
C ILE A 35 8.93 -7.59 -7.39
N ILE A 36 9.51 -6.57 -8.06
CA ILE A 36 9.35 -5.17 -7.67
C ILE A 36 7.87 -4.80 -7.64
N PHE A 37 7.10 -5.19 -8.66
CA PHE A 37 5.67 -4.96 -8.72
C PHE A 37 4.91 -5.60 -7.56
N PHE A 38 5.11 -6.90 -7.29
CA PHE A 38 4.36 -7.59 -6.24
C PHE A 38 4.62 -7.03 -4.86
N PHE A 39 5.89 -6.75 -4.53
CA PHE A 39 6.23 -6.11 -3.26
C PHE A 39 5.69 -4.69 -3.18
N SER A 40 5.77 -3.91 -4.28
CA SER A 40 5.17 -2.58 -4.33
C SER A 40 3.65 -2.61 -4.08
N TYR A 41 2.94 -3.56 -4.68
CA TYR A 41 1.51 -3.74 -4.43
C TYR A 41 1.21 -4.12 -2.97
N ASN A 42 2.03 -4.98 -2.36
CA ASN A 42 1.91 -5.32 -0.94
C ASN A 42 2.13 -4.10 -0.03
N VAL A 43 3.11 -3.24 -0.35
CA VAL A 43 3.35 -1.97 0.36
C VAL A 43 2.08 -1.12 0.35
N VAL A 44 1.45 -0.92 -0.81
CA VAL A 44 0.21 -0.14 -0.94
C VAL A 44 -0.90 -0.68 -0.04
N ILE A 45 -1.14 -2.00 -0.05
CA ILE A 45 -2.19 -2.62 0.76
C ILE A 45 -1.88 -2.50 2.26
N LYS A 46 -0.64 -2.76 2.68
CA LYS A 46 -0.23 -2.66 4.08
C LYS A 46 -0.28 -1.21 4.60
N ILE A 47 0.08 -0.23 3.77
CA ILE A 47 -0.08 1.19 4.11
C ILE A 47 -1.54 1.59 4.19
N SER A 48 -2.39 1.12 3.27
CA SER A 48 -3.83 1.36 3.33
C SER A 48 -4.42 0.88 4.66
N ILE A 49 -4.00 -0.30 5.12
CA ILE A 49 -4.41 -0.85 6.43
C ILE A 49 -3.94 0.04 7.58
N ALA A 50 -2.66 0.46 7.59
CA ALA A 50 -2.12 1.32 8.65
C ALA A 50 -2.86 2.67 8.75
N VAL A 51 -3.10 3.32 7.60
CA VAL A 51 -3.80 4.61 7.50
C VAL A 51 -5.26 4.48 7.93
N CYS A 52 -5.96 3.43 7.46
CA CYS A 52 -7.34 3.16 7.90
C CYS A 52 -7.40 2.88 9.41
N ALA A 53 -6.46 2.10 9.95
CA ALA A 53 -6.40 1.78 11.38
C ALA A 53 -6.24 3.03 12.25
N LYS A 54 -5.44 4.02 11.81
CA LYS A 54 -5.31 5.33 12.50
C LYS A 54 -6.62 6.12 12.57
N LYS A 55 -7.53 5.91 11.61
CA LYS A 55 -8.89 6.48 11.61
C LYS A 55 -9.93 5.57 12.30
N GLY A 56 -9.50 4.49 12.96
CA GLY A 56 -10.38 3.55 13.65
C GLY A 56 -11.20 2.66 12.71
N LEU A 57 -10.70 2.43 11.48
CA LEU A 57 -11.39 1.66 10.45
C LEU A 57 -10.72 0.30 10.23
N ARG A 58 -11.44 -0.79 10.55
CA ARG A 58 -11.01 -2.16 10.27
C ARG A 58 -11.70 -2.69 9.01
N ILE A 59 -10.93 -3.17 8.04
CA ILE A 59 -11.48 -3.79 6.83
C ILE A 59 -11.80 -5.27 7.08
N LYS A 60 -13.00 -5.72 6.66
CA LYS A 60 -13.32 -7.16 6.59
C LYS A 60 -12.75 -7.75 5.30
N SER A 61 -12.07 -8.90 5.41
CA SER A 61 -11.56 -9.66 4.27
C SER A 61 -12.72 -10.29 3.48
N LYS A 62 -13.29 -9.50 2.58
CA LYS A 62 -14.36 -9.89 1.64
C LYS A 62 -13.93 -9.48 0.24
N THR A 63 -14.59 -10.00 -0.79
CA THR A 63 -14.39 -9.56 -2.17
C THR A 63 -14.45 -8.03 -2.26
N GLY A 64 -13.48 -7.43 -2.96
CA GLY A 64 -13.36 -5.97 -3.10
C GLY A 64 -12.74 -5.23 -1.90
N HIS A 65 -12.19 -5.92 -0.90
CA HIS A 65 -11.55 -5.23 0.23
C HIS A 65 -10.34 -4.38 -0.19
N HIS A 66 -9.54 -4.81 -1.17
CA HIS A 66 -8.40 -4.03 -1.68
C HIS A 66 -8.83 -2.71 -2.33
N ILE A 67 -9.88 -2.72 -3.16
CA ILE A 67 -10.38 -1.48 -3.77
C ILE A 67 -10.91 -0.51 -2.71
N ALA A 68 -11.60 -1.02 -1.68
CA ALA A 68 -12.06 -0.22 -0.55
C ALA A 68 -10.91 0.38 0.27
N LEU A 69 -9.85 -0.40 0.51
CA LEU A 69 -8.61 0.07 1.15
C LEU A 69 -7.95 1.20 0.35
N ILE A 70 -7.78 1.00 -0.95
CA ILE A 70 -7.16 1.98 -1.85
C ILE A 70 -7.98 3.29 -1.89
N SER A 71 -9.30 3.18 -2.02
CA SER A 71 -10.19 4.34 -2.03
C SER A 71 -10.10 5.13 -0.71
N LYS A 72 -10.12 4.45 0.44
CA LYS A 72 -9.97 5.13 1.74
C LYS A 72 -8.57 5.70 1.95
N LEU A 73 -7.53 5.07 1.42
CA LEU A 73 -6.18 5.62 1.48
C LEU A 73 -6.11 6.98 0.77
N GLY A 74 -6.62 7.08 -0.45
CA GLY A 74 -6.66 8.34 -1.21
C GLY A 74 -7.50 9.42 -0.53
N GLU A 75 -8.68 9.05 0.00
CA GLU A 75 -9.53 9.98 0.76
C GLU A 75 -8.83 10.52 2.01
N ILE A 76 -8.22 9.63 2.82
CA ILE A 76 -7.60 10.02 4.09
C ILE A 76 -6.34 10.86 3.87
N LEU A 77 -5.57 10.55 2.83
CA LEU A 77 -4.34 11.27 2.48
C LEU A 77 -4.60 12.46 1.53
N ASN A 78 -5.86 12.73 1.18
CA ASN A 78 -6.30 13.76 0.26
C ASN A 78 -5.50 13.77 -1.06
N ASP A 79 -5.43 12.60 -1.71
CA ASP A 79 -4.66 12.36 -2.91
C ASP A 79 -5.33 11.32 -3.81
N GLU A 80 -5.99 11.80 -4.85
CA GLU A 80 -6.70 10.96 -5.83
C GLU A 80 -5.74 10.20 -6.76
N GLU A 81 -4.51 10.65 -6.93
CA GLU A 81 -3.52 9.96 -7.75
C GLU A 81 -3.16 8.61 -7.14
N ILE A 82 -3.20 8.48 -5.81
CA ILE A 82 -3.07 7.19 -5.10
C ILE A 82 -4.15 6.21 -5.59
N VAL A 83 -5.40 6.66 -5.70
CA VAL A 83 -6.52 5.80 -6.12
C VAL A 83 -6.31 5.35 -7.57
N ALA A 84 -5.93 6.28 -8.45
CA ALA A 84 -5.67 5.98 -9.85
C ALA A 84 -4.50 4.99 -10.00
N MET A 85 -3.40 5.23 -9.30
CA MET A 85 -2.19 4.42 -9.39
C MET A 85 -2.37 3.02 -8.81
N ALA A 86 -2.81 2.94 -7.55
CA ALA A 86 -3.03 1.67 -6.87
C ALA A 86 -4.18 0.89 -7.51
N GLY A 87 -5.17 1.57 -8.09
CA GLY A 87 -6.23 0.98 -8.90
C GLY A 87 -5.67 0.25 -10.13
N ARG A 88 -4.75 0.87 -10.86
CA ARG A 88 -4.04 0.22 -11.99
C ARG A 88 -3.23 -0.99 -11.52
N MET A 89 -2.49 -0.86 -10.42
CA MET A 89 -1.74 -1.99 -9.85
C MET A 89 -2.66 -3.16 -9.47
N ARG A 90 -3.81 -2.88 -8.84
CA ARG A 90 -4.82 -3.90 -8.50
C ARG A 90 -5.35 -4.61 -9.73
N MET A 91 -5.69 -3.86 -10.79
CA MET A 91 -6.16 -4.44 -12.05
C MET A 91 -5.09 -5.34 -12.67
N LYS A 92 -3.83 -4.89 -12.66
CA LYS A 92 -2.70 -5.64 -13.21
C LYS A 92 -2.42 -6.92 -12.42
N ARG A 93 -2.46 -6.87 -11.08
CA ARG A 93 -2.36 -8.04 -10.18
C ARG A 93 -3.52 -9.01 -10.37
N ASN A 94 -4.72 -8.51 -10.61
CA ASN A 94 -5.86 -9.38 -10.91
C ASN A 94 -5.71 -10.07 -12.27
N LYS A 95 -5.27 -9.33 -13.30
CA LYS A 95 -4.99 -9.90 -14.63
C LYS A 95 -3.94 -11.00 -14.54
N ASP A 96 -2.85 -10.78 -13.81
CA ASP A 96 -1.82 -11.79 -13.56
C ASP A 96 -2.40 -13.14 -13.09
N LEU A 97 -3.20 -13.10 -12.01
CA LEU A 97 -3.78 -14.30 -11.41
C LEU A 97 -4.79 -15.03 -12.30
N TYR A 98 -5.56 -14.28 -13.09
CA TYR A 98 -6.70 -14.83 -13.82
C TYR A 98 -6.47 -14.94 -15.33
N SER A 99 -5.35 -14.44 -15.87
CA SER A 99 -5.09 -14.36 -17.31
C SER A 99 -3.69 -14.87 -17.71
N GLY A 100 -3.08 -15.72 -16.89
CA GLY A 100 -1.91 -16.51 -17.30
C GLY A 100 -0.57 -15.78 -17.23
N GLY A 101 -0.45 -14.77 -16.39
CA GLY A 101 0.83 -14.15 -16.05
C GLY A 101 0.91 -12.64 -16.25
N LEU A 102 1.98 -12.08 -15.71
CA LEU A 102 2.28 -10.66 -15.68
C LEU A 102 3.59 -10.39 -16.41
N SER A 103 3.56 -9.41 -17.31
CA SER A 103 4.76 -8.77 -17.83
C SER A 103 4.82 -7.33 -17.34
N ILE A 104 5.92 -6.99 -16.68
CA ILE A 104 6.23 -5.64 -16.21
C ILE A 104 7.55 -5.23 -16.85
N SER A 105 7.59 -4.06 -17.50
CA SER A 105 8.86 -3.50 -17.94
C SER A 105 9.66 -2.94 -16.76
N GLN A 106 10.98 -2.87 -16.87
CA GLN A 106 11.81 -2.23 -15.83
C GLN A 106 11.35 -0.79 -15.54
N LYS A 107 10.99 -0.04 -16.58
CA LYS A 107 10.47 1.33 -16.45
C LYS A 107 9.19 1.40 -15.60
N GLU A 108 8.26 0.45 -15.78
CA GLU A 108 7.06 0.36 -14.94
C GLU A 108 7.40 -0.05 -13.51
N ALA A 109 8.32 -0.99 -13.32
CA ALA A 109 8.77 -1.40 -12.00
C ALA A 109 9.39 -0.24 -11.22
N ASP A 110 10.28 0.53 -11.84
CA ASP A 110 10.89 1.71 -11.25
C ASP A 110 9.85 2.78 -10.90
N PHE A 111 8.83 2.93 -11.75
CA PHE A 111 7.70 3.80 -11.48
C PHE A 111 6.95 3.38 -10.21
N TYR A 112 6.60 2.09 -10.07
CA TYR A 112 5.90 1.59 -8.87
C TYR A 112 6.76 1.66 -7.61
N PHE A 113 8.07 1.43 -7.73
CA PHE A 113 9.01 1.58 -6.64
C PHE A 113 9.02 3.03 -6.11
N ASN A 114 9.15 4.01 -7.01
CA ASN A 114 9.16 5.42 -6.64
C ASN A 114 7.81 5.87 -6.07
N PHE A 115 6.69 5.42 -6.65
CA PHE A 115 5.37 5.64 -6.08
C PHE A 115 5.27 5.14 -4.63
N CYS A 116 5.77 3.93 -4.34
CA CYS A 116 5.76 3.38 -2.98
C CYS A 116 6.65 4.15 -2.01
N LYS A 117 7.79 4.67 -2.48
CA LYS A 117 8.69 5.53 -1.71
C LYS A 117 7.95 6.79 -1.23
N ASP A 118 7.27 7.46 -2.15
CA ASP A 118 6.55 8.70 -1.86
C ASP A 118 5.31 8.45 -0.99
N LEU A 119 4.59 7.36 -1.27
CA LEU A 119 3.46 6.92 -0.46
C LEU A 119 3.87 6.64 0.99
N LEU A 120 5.00 5.97 1.21
CA LEU A 120 5.54 5.72 2.55
C LEU A 120 5.82 7.03 3.29
N LYS A 121 6.46 8.00 2.64
CA LYS A 121 6.75 9.30 3.22
C LYS A 121 5.47 10.05 3.61
N LYS A 122 4.46 10.05 2.74
CA LYS A 122 3.16 10.69 3.01
C LYS A 122 2.42 10.00 4.16
N ALA A 123 2.40 8.66 4.17
CA ALA A 123 1.78 7.88 5.23
C ALA A 123 2.50 8.06 6.58
N GLU A 124 3.83 8.11 6.60
CA GLU A 124 4.61 8.35 7.81
C GLU A 124 4.25 9.68 8.48
N GLY A 125 4.19 10.75 7.67
CA GLY A 125 3.74 12.07 8.14
C GLY A 125 2.35 12.00 8.76
N PHE A 126 1.39 11.36 8.09
CA PHE A 126 0.02 11.21 8.62
C PHE A 126 -0.05 10.36 9.92
N LEU A 127 0.69 9.25 9.99
CA LEU A 127 0.59 8.30 11.09
C LEU A 127 1.27 8.81 12.37
N PHE A 128 2.39 9.53 12.22
CA PHE A 128 3.32 9.87 13.29
C PHE A 128 3.60 11.37 13.45
N GLN A 129 2.76 12.25 12.90
CA GLN A 129 2.80 13.72 13.06
C GLN A 129 3.07 14.23 14.50
N ASN A 130 2.80 13.43 15.53
CA ASN A 130 3.03 13.78 16.95
C ASN A 130 4.31 13.18 17.56
N LYS A 131 5.22 12.60 16.75
CA LYS A 131 6.57 12.22 17.19
C LYS A 131 7.57 13.26 16.67
N LEU A 132 7.57 14.42 17.32
CA LEU A 132 8.81 15.16 17.53
C LEU A 132 9.70 14.22 18.37
N PHE A 133 10.74 13.68 17.77
CA PHE A 133 11.93 13.30 18.52
C PHE A 133 12.85 14.52 18.52
#